data_AF-A0A7S1VS66-F1
#
_entry.id   AF-A0A7S1VS66-F1
#
_cell.length_a   1.000
_cell.length_b   1.000
_cell.length_c   1.000
_cell.angle_alpha   90.00
_cell.angle_beta   90.00
_cell.angle_gamma   90.00
#
_symmetry.space_group_name_H-M   'P 1'
#
loop_
_entity.id
_entity.type
_entity.pdbx_description
1 polymer ?
#
loop_
_entity_poly.entity_id
_entity_poly.type
_entity_poly.pdbx_seq_one_letter_code
_entity_poly.pdbx_strand_id
1 'polypeptide(L)'
;STGCIDPTNLSTRDPISFNNAKAFYLGTPPTMNILKIIKKFGAWGSKPDVNTFPELTQCVIWLRFIIAIGYGTYLGLSDSNRAIAVMFGLNAVTFVPLIYCHVLLQAEMESFSGLTFGGLVNALALIILIWVGIHSWKHEDELSELTASIITQAAKSAAASMVGDDDTTLEDATTATETMDEVVAEQPDSEF
;
A
#
# COMPACT_ATOMS: atom_id res chain seq x y z
N SER A 1 -7.34 -36.11 57.54
CA SER A 1 -5.93 -35.75 57.82
C SER A 1 -5.60 -34.54 56.98
N THR A 2 -5.80 -33.35 57.56
CA THR A 2 -5.67 -32.05 56.90
C THR A 2 -4.27 -31.55 57.20
N GLY A 3 -3.41 -31.48 56.18
CA GLY A 3 -2.03 -31.04 56.32
C GLY A 3 -1.96 -29.52 56.48
N CYS A 4 -1.43 -29.07 57.62
CA CYS A 4 -1.10 -27.67 57.86
C CYS A 4 0.07 -27.25 56.96
N ILE A 5 -0.09 -26.15 56.24
CA ILE A 5 0.98 -25.51 55.47
C ILE A 5 1.73 -24.58 56.43
N ASP A 6 3.03 -24.82 56.56
CA ASP A 6 3.97 -24.04 57.39
C ASP A 6 4.25 -22.66 56.72
N PRO A 7 3.91 -21.53 57.37
CA PRO A 7 4.07 -20.20 56.78
C PRO A 7 5.49 -19.63 56.84
N THR A 8 6.49 -20.39 57.30
CA THR A 8 7.84 -19.84 57.55
C THR A 8 8.80 -19.87 56.35
N ASN A 9 8.40 -20.42 55.20
CA ASN A 9 9.28 -20.59 54.03
C ASN A 9 9.07 -19.54 52.91
N LEU A 10 8.93 -18.27 53.28
CA LEU A 10 8.77 -17.16 52.32
C LEU A 10 9.93 -16.14 52.31
N SER A 11 11.11 -16.51 52.82
CA SER A 11 12.25 -15.58 52.96
C SER A 11 13.43 -15.88 52.02
N THR A 12 13.23 -16.61 50.92
CA THR A 12 14.31 -16.89 49.94
C THR A 12 13.80 -16.78 48.50
N ARG A 13 13.03 -15.73 48.21
CA ARG A 13 12.92 -15.24 46.83
C ARG A 13 14.08 -14.28 46.61
N ASP A 14 15.09 -14.74 45.88
CA ASP A 14 16.12 -13.89 45.32
C ASP A 14 15.46 -12.69 44.63
N PRO A 15 15.94 -11.46 44.85
CA PRO A 15 15.45 -10.33 44.10
C PRO A 15 15.75 -10.60 42.63
N ILE A 16 14.69 -10.69 41.82
CA ILE A 16 14.78 -10.71 40.36
C ILE A 16 15.69 -9.54 39.98
N SER A 17 16.90 -9.87 39.53
CA SER A 17 17.90 -8.90 39.10
C SER A 17 17.37 -8.17 37.87
N PHE A 18 16.71 -7.04 38.09
CA PHE A 18 16.26 -6.10 37.05
C PHE A 18 17.43 -5.38 36.34
N ASN A 19 18.67 -5.77 36.62
CA ASN A 19 19.86 -5.14 36.04
C ASN A 19 20.12 -5.55 34.58
N ASN A 20 19.46 -6.60 34.07
CA ASN A 20 19.63 -7.02 32.67
C ASN A 20 18.76 -6.23 31.66
N ALA A 21 17.80 -5.43 32.11
CA ALA A 21 16.93 -4.67 31.21
C ALA A 21 17.54 -3.33 30.74
N LYS A 22 18.58 -2.82 31.42
CA LYS A 22 19.22 -1.54 31.06
C LYS A 22 20.38 -1.68 30.06
N ALA A 23 20.96 -2.87 29.93
CA ALA A 23 22.04 -3.11 28.97
C ALA A 23 21.55 -3.22 27.51
N PHE A 24 20.26 -3.42 27.27
CA PHE A 24 19.70 -3.54 25.91
C PHE A 24 19.54 -2.18 25.18
N TYR A 25 19.53 -1.05 25.90
CA TYR A 25 19.28 0.28 25.32
C TYR A 25 20.47 1.26 25.40
N LEU A 26 21.57 0.87 26.04
CA LEU A 26 22.76 1.72 26.21
C LEU A 26 24.02 1.19 25.50
N GLY A 27 23.86 0.16 24.66
CA GLY A 27 24.88 -0.16 23.68
C GLY A 27 24.97 0.97 22.66
N THR A 28 26.13 1.64 22.60
CA THR A 28 26.53 2.44 21.45
C THR A 28 26.04 1.77 20.17
N PRO A 29 25.37 2.49 19.24
CA PRO A 29 24.78 1.85 18.07
C PRO A 29 25.88 1.01 17.42
N PRO A 30 25.69 -0.32 17.26
CA PRO A 30 26.66 -1.10 16.52
C PRO A 30 26.82 -0.36 15.21
N THR A 31 28.06 -0.02 14.85
CA THR A 31 28.34 0.59 13.56
C THR A 31 27.90 -0.45 12.53
N MET A 32 26.65 -0.32 12.09
CA MET A 32 26.00 -1.23 11.17
C MET A 32 26.81 -1.12 9.89
N ASN A 33 27.73 -2.07 9.73
CA ASN A 33 28.48 -2.21 8.51
C ASN A 33 27.47 -2.74 7.50
N ILE A 34 26.74 -1.82 6.86
CA ILE A 34 25.69 -2.09 5.88
C ILE A 34 26.19 -3.10 4.84
N LEU A 35 27.46 -3.01 4.43
CA LEU A 35 28.11 -3.99 3.56
C LEU A 35 28.07 -5.44 4.10
N LYS A 36 28.32 -5.63 5.40
CA LYS A 36 28.26 -6.96 6.03
C LYS A 36 26.83 -7.50 6.08
N ILE A 37 25.86 -6.62 6.34
CA ILE A 37 24.43 -6.98 6.38
C ILE A 37 23.95 -7.38 4.99
N ILE A 38 24.25 -6.59 3.96
CA ILE A 38 23.91 -6.92 2.57
C ILE A 38 24.56 -8.23 2.14
N LYS A 39 25.84 -8.45 2.50
CA LYS A 39 26.53 -9.70 2.19
C LYS A 39 25.90 -10.91 2.88
N LYS A 40 25.46 -10.77 4.14
CA LYS A 40 24.71 -11.82 4.86
C LYS A 40 23.34 -12.07 4.24
N PHE A 41 22.63 -11.01 3.86
CA PHE A 41 21.32 -11.09 3.23
C PHE A 41 21.40 -11.78 1.86
N GLY A 42 22.45 -11.52 1.08
CA GLY A 42 22.68 -12.19 -0.21
C GLY A 42 23.33 -13.58 -0.13
N ALA A 43 23.61 -14.12 1.06
CA ALA A 43 24.27 -15.42 1.19
C ALA A 43 23.26 -16.57 1.01
N TRP A 44 23.31 -17.21 -0.16
CA TRP A 44 22.45 -18.33 -0.51
C TRP A 44 22.63 -19.51 0.46
N GLY A 45 21.53 -20.04 0.99
CA GLY A 45 21.53 -21.24 1.84
C GLY A 45 22.16 -21.03 3.21
N SER A 46 22.21 -19.76 3.67
CA SER A 46 22.80 -19.41 4.96
C SER A 46 22.01 -19.93 6.17
N LYS A 47 20.75 -20.35 5.98
CA LYS A 47 19.84 -20.88 7.02
C LYS A 47 19.89 -20.02 8.29
N PRO A 48 19.63 -18.70 8.19
CA PRO A 48 19.72 -17.83 9.34
C PRO A 48 18.64 -18.17 10.36
N ASP A 49 19.01 -18.00 11.63
CA ASP A 49 18.18 -18.10 12.82
C ASP A 49 18.30 -16.78 13.61
N VAL A 50 17.40 -16.53 14.56
CA VAL A 50 17.37 -15.30 15.37
C VAL A 50 18.71 -15.02 16.04
N ASN A 51 19.42 -16.08 16.45
CA ASN A 51 20.72 -15.96 17.10
C ASN A 51 21.85 -15.59 16.12
N THR A 52 21.74 -15.96 14.85
CA THR A 52 22.80 -15.75 13.85
C THR A 52 22.57 -14.51 12.99
N PHE A 53 21.31 -14.12 12.78
CA PHE A 53 20.93 -12.93 12.02
C PHE A 53 19.66 -12.24 12.54
N PRO A 54 19.70 -11.58 13.72
CA PRO A 54 18.54 -10.91 14.31
C PRO A 54 18.00 -9.74 13.47
N GLU A 55 18.84 -9.19 12.60
CA GLU A 55 18.52 -8.05 11.71
C GLU A 55 17.71 -8.46 10.47
N LEU A 56 17.45 -9.77 10.28
CA LEU A 56 16.75 -10.29 9.11
C LEU A 56 15.39 -9.62 8.91
N THR A 57 14.60 -9.46 9.98
CA THR A 57 13.29 -8.80 9.91
C THR A 57 13.39 -7.36 9.39
N GLN A 58 14.42 -6.60 9.81
CA GLN A 58 14.64 -5.25 9.28
C GLN A 58 15.04 -5.27 7.80
N CYS A 59 15.87 -6.23 7.37
CA CYS A 59 16.24 -6.37 5.96
C CYS A 59 15.03 -6.68 5.09
N VAL A 60 14.12 -7.55 5.56
CA VAL A 60 12.87 -7.88 4.87
C VAL A 60 11.94 -6.67 4.78
N ILE A 61 11.87 -5.83 5.82
CA ILE A 61 11.12 -4.56 5.78
C ILE A 61 11.66 -3.65 4.68
N TRP A 62 12.98 -3.50 4.58
CA TRP A 62 13.60 -2.71 3.51
C TRP A 62 13.35 -3.31 2.13
N LEU A 63 13.42 -4.64 2.00
CA LEU A 63 13.08 -5.33 0.74
C LEU A 63 11.62 -5.04 0.32
N ARG A 64 10.67 -5.06 1.27
CA ARG A 64 9.27 -4.67 1.04
C ARG A 64 9.15 -3.24 0.53
N PHE A 65 9.87 -2.29 1.12
CA PHE A 65 9.86 -0.90 0.66
C PHE A 65 10.43 -0.73 -0.75
N ILE A 66 11.52 -1.42 -1.09
CA ILE A 66 12.10 -1.38 -2.44
C ILE A 66 11.09 -1.90 -3.47
N ILE A 67 10.41 -3.02 -3.17
CA ILE A 67 9.37 -3.59 -4.03
C ILE A 67 8.18 -2.61 -4.14
N ALA A 68 7.74 -2.02 -3.03
CA ALA A 68 6.65 -1.06 -3.01
C ALA A 68 6.96 0.18 -3.87
N ILE A 69 8.18 0.69 -3.82
CA ILE A 69 8.62 1.82 -4.65
C ILE A 69 8.63 1.43 -6.13
N GLY A 70 9.29 0.32 -6.48
CA GLY A 70 9.38 -0.12 -7.87
C GLY A 70 8.02 -0.42 -8.47
N TYR A 71 7.17 -1.16 -7.75
CA TYR A 71 5.85 -1.52 -8.22
C TYR A 71 4.88 -0.34 -8.23
N GLY A 72 4.90 0.51 -7.20
CA GLY A 72 4.07 1.73 -7.17
C GLY A 72 4.40 2.69 -8.31
N THR A 73 5.70 2.81 -8.65
CA THR A 73 6.14 3.60 -9.81
C THR A 73 5.66 2.99 -11.12
N TYR A 74 5.82 1.69 -11.30
CA TYR A 74 5.28 0.98 -12.47
C TYR A 74 3.78 1.18 -12.63
N LEU A 75 3.03 1.08 -11.53
CA LEU A 75 1.58 1.21 -11.53
C LEU A 75 1.12 2.65 -11.85
N GLY A 76 1.83 3.66 -11.35
CA GLY A 76 1.54 5.07 -11.66
C GLY A 76 1.87 5.46 -13.09
N LEU A 77 2.90 4.87 -13.69
CA LEU A 77 3.26 5.14 -15.08
C LEU A 77 2.35 4.40 -16.07
N SER A 78 1.85 3.22 -15.70
CA SER A 78 0.94 2.44 -16.53
C SER A 78 -0.44 3.11 -16.61
N ASP A 79 -1.01 3.23 -17.81
CA ASP A 79 -2.41 3.62 -18.02
C ASP A 79 -3.42 2.55 -17.58
N SER A 80 -2.93 1.44 -17.01
CA SER A 80 -3.76 0.35 -16.52
C SER A 80 -4.40 0.74 -15.18
N ASN A 81 -5.51 1.48 -15.23
CA ASN A 81 -6.38 1.81 -14.09
C ASN A 81 -7.18 0.60 -13.54
N ARG A 82 -6.60 -0.60 -13.57
CA ARG A 82 -7.27 -1.82 -13.14
C ARG A 82 -6.93 -2.08 -11.68
N ALA A 83 -7.96 -2.13 -10.83
CA ALA A 83 -7.86 -2.58 -9.43
C ALA A 83 -7.12 -3.93 -9.29
N ILE A 84 -7.16 -4.76 -10.34
CA ILE A 84 -6.39 -6.00 -10.47
C ILE A 84 -4.88 -5.76 -10.33
N ALA A 85 -4.33 -4.71 -10.94
CA ALA A 85 -2.91 -4.40 -10.87
C ALA A 85 -2.48 -4.02 -9.44
N VAL A 86 -3.36 -3.34 -8.70
CA VAL A 86 -3.14 -3.03 -7.27
C VAL A 86 -3.13 -4.31 -6.43
N MET A 87 -4.07 -5.24 -6.68
CA MET A 87 -4.11 -6.53 -5.99
C MET A 87 -2.85 -7.38 -6.26
N PHE A 88 -2.34 -7.37 -7.50
CA PHE A 88 -1.05 -7.99 -7.81
C PHE A 88 0.11 -7.32 -7.07
N GLY A 89 0.09 -6.00 -6.90
CA GLY A 89 1.09 -5.28 -6.11
C GLY A 89 1.09 -5.66 -4.64
N LEU A 90 -0.09 -5.77 -4.04
CA LEU A 90 -0.28 -6.26 -2.68
C LEU A 90 0.31 -7.67 -2.51
N ASN A 91 0.00 -8.57 -3.44
CA ASN A 91 0.53 -9.92 -3.44
C ASN A 91 2.05 -9.94 -3.62
N ALA A 92 2.60 -9.10 -4.50
CA ALA A 92 4.05 -9.02 -4.72
C ALA A 92 4.78 -8.56 -3.45
N VAL A 93 4.32 -7.49 -2.80
CA VAL A 93 4.92 -6.97 -1.55
C VAL A 93 4.81 -7.99 -0.40
N THR A 94 3.76 -8.80 -0.39
CA THR A 94 3.55 -9.82 0.66
C THR A 94 4.40 -11.06 0.42
N PHE A 95 4.31 -11.64 -0.77
CA PHE A 95 4.86 -12.98 -1.05
C PHE A 95 6.30 -12.96 -1.54
N VAL A 96 6.73 -11.97 -2.33
CA VAL A 96 8.10 -11.96 -2.87
C VAL A 96 9.16 -11.97 -1.77
N PRO A 97 9.06 -11.15 -0.70
CA PRO A 97 10.02 -11.22 0.41
C PRO A 97 9.99 -12.54 1.16
N LEU A 98 8.81 -13.17 1.29
CA LEU A 98 8.68 -14.48 1.95
C LEU A 98 9.31 -15.59 1.12
N ILE A 99 9.06 -15.59 -0.18
CA ILE A 99 9.68 -16.53 -1.14
C ILE A 99 11.20 -16.34 -1.12
N TYR A 100 11.67 -15.10 -1.08
CA TYR A 100 13.10 -14.80 -0.94
C TYR A 100 13.70 -15.42 0.33
N CYS A 101 13.07 -15.21 1.49
CA CYS A 101 13.53 -15.81 2.75
C CYS A 101 13.47 -17.35 2.74
N HIS A 102 12.44 -17.94 2.14
CA HIS A 102 12.25 -19.39 2.11
C HIS A 102 13.19 -20.09 1.13
N VAL A 103 13.25 -19.59 -0.11
CA VAL A 103 13.92 -20.27 -1.23
C VAL A 103 15.40 -19.93 -1.27
N LEU A 104 15.75 -18.64 -1.11
CA LEU A 104 17.14 -18.20 -1.20
C LEU A 104 17.87 -18.29 0.13
N LEU A 105 17.29 -17.80 1.22
CA LEU A 105 18.00 -17.85 2.51
C LEU A 105 17.82 -19.19 3.22
N GLN A 106 16.76 -19.95 2.89
CA GLN A 106 16.34 -21.13 3.64
C GLN A 106 16.20 -20.84 5.13
N ALA A 107 15.71 -19.64 5.46
CA ALA A 107 15.57 -19.18 6.83
C ALA A 107 14.47 -19.95 7.57
N GLU A 108 14.69 -20.21 8.86
CA GLU A 108 13.69 -20.81 9.73
C GLU A 108 12.66 -19.73 10.13
N MET A 109 11.60 -19.57 9.34
CA MET A 109 10.64 -18.49 9.55
C MET A 109 9.92 -18.55 10.90
N GLU A 110 9.82 -19.74 11.50
CA GLU A 110 9.16 -19.95 12.80
C GLU A 110 9.94 -19.34 13.96
N SER A 111 11.26 -19.17 13.83
CA SER A 111 12.06 -18.58 14.89
C SER A 111 11.91 -17.06 14.94
N PHE A 112 11.60 -16.40 13.81
CA PHE A 112 11.48 -14.95 13.73
C PHE A 112 10.06 -14.44 14.01
N SER A 113 9.85 -13.84 15.18
CA SER A 113 8.61 -13.11 15.47
C SER A 113 8.44 -11.90 14.54
N GLY A 114 7.30 -11.83 13.85
CA GLY A 114 6.93 -10.67 13.02
C GLY A 114 7.59 -10.61 11.64
N LEU A 115 8.28 -11.66 11.18
CA LEU A 115 8.89 -11.68 9.83
C LEU A 115 7.82 -11.50 8.72
N THR A 116 6.65 -12.12 8.89
CA THR A 116 5.54 -12.11 7.92
C THR A 116 4.87 -10.75 7.79
N PHE A 117 4.62 -10.06 8.90
CA PHE A 117 3.82 -8.83 8.92
C PHE A 117 4.64 -7.56 9.16
N GLY A 118 5.91 -7.68 9.55
CA GLY A 118 6.78 -6.55 9.84
C GLY A 118 6.85 -5.57 8.67
N GLY A 119 6.42 -4.33 8.89
CA GLY A 119 6.43 -3.28 7.86
C GLY A 119 5.52 -3.51 6.66
N LEU A 120 4.67 -4.56 6.66
CA LEU A 120 3.76 -4.84 5.55
C LEU A 120 2.79 -3.69 5.32
N VAL A 121 2.09 -3.25 6.36
CA VAL A 121 1.13 -2.14 6.28
C VAL A 121 1.80 -0.85 5.79
N ASN A 122 3.01 -0.55 6.26
CA ASN A 122 3.76 0.63 5.84
C ASN A 122 4.17 0.55 4.36
N ALA A 123 4.60 -0.63 3.89
CA ALA A 123 4.91 -0.82 2.48
C ALA A 123 3.66 -0.74 1.58
N LEU A 124 2.51 -1.24 2.07
CA LEU A 124 1.22 -1.12 1.40
C LEU A 124 0.71 0.33 1.34
N ALA A 125 0.94 1.12 2.39
CA ALA A 125 0.66 2.54 2.34
C ALA A 125 1.58 3.25 1.33
N LEU A 126 2.86 2.87 1.28
CA LEU A 126 3.84 3.48 0.38
C LEU A 126 3.53 3.23 -1.11
N ILE A 127 3.18 2.00 -1.48
CA ILE A 127 2.78 1.66 -2.86
C ILE A 127 1.56 2.47 -3.31
N ILE A 128 0.55 2.62 -2.44
CA ILE A 128 -0.64 3.45 -2.74
C ILE A 128 -0.25 4.92 -2.86
N LEU A 129 0.58 5.42 -1.94
CA LEU A 129 1.03 6.82 -1.94
C LEU A 129 1.78 7.17 -3.23
N ILE A 130 2.72 6.31 -3.66
CA ILE A 130 3.50 6.53 -4.88
C ILE A 130 2.59 6.44 -6.10
N TRP A 131 1.69 5.45 -6.14
CA TRP A 131 0.73 5.32 -7.23
C TRP A 131 -0.16 6.57 -7.36
N VAL A 132 -0.82 6.99 -6.28
CA VAL A 132 -1.70 8.17 -6.28
C VAL A 132 -0.91 9.44 -6.60
N GLY A 133 0.33 9.56 -6.10
CA GLY A 133 1.20 10.70 -6.40
C GLY A 133 1.51 10.83 -7.89
N ILE A 134 1.96 9.75 -8.52
CA ILE A 134 2.29 9.73 -9.96
C ILE A 134 1.03 9.87 -10.81
N HIS A 135 -0.06 9.18 -10.44
CA HIS A 135 -1.32 9.27 -11.15
C HIS A 135 -1.89 10.69 -11.13
N SER A 136 -1.84 11.36 -9.97
CA SER A 136 -2.27 12.76 -9.82
C SER A 136 -1.43 13.70 -10.69
N TRP A 137 -0.12 13.49 -10.74
CA TRP A 137 0.77 14.29 -11.59
C TRP A 137 0.49 14.10 -13.08
N LYS A 138 0.15 12.88 -13.50
CA LYS A 138 -0.10 12.55 -14.90
C LYS A 138 -1.45 13.06 -15.42
N HIS A 139 -2.45 13.21 -14.55
CA HIS A 139 -3.82 13.65 -14.91
C HIS A 139 -4.16 15.02 -14.31
N GLU A 140 -3.15 15.84 -14.02
CA GLU A 140 -3.33 17.18 -13.44
C GLU A 140 -4.22 18.06 -14.33
N ASP A 141 -4.05 17.96 -15.66
CA ASP A 141 -4.82 18.70 -16.64
C ASP A 141 -6.30 18.26 -16.66
N GLU A 142 -6.57 16.95 -16.61
CA GLU A 142 -7.95 16.41 -16.60
C GLU A 142 -8.71 16.75 -15.30
N LEU A 143 -8.00 16.80 -14.17
CA LEU A 143 -8.59 17.23 -12.89
C LEU A 143 -9.00 18.70 -12.92
N SER A 144 -8.24 19.55 -13.62
CA SER A 144 -8.57 20.97 -13.79
C SER A 144 -9.83 21.16 -14.66
N GLU A 145 -9.97 20.38 -15.73
CA GLU A 145 -11.15 20.39 -16.60
C GLU A 145 -12.40 19.84 -15.91
N LEU A 146 -12.27 18.74 -15.16
CA LEU A 146 -13.36 18.19 -14.36
C LEU A 146 -13.85 19.21 -13.33
N THR A 147 -12.93 19.88 -12.64
CA THR A 147 -13.27 20.93 -11.66
C THR A 147 -13.99 22.11 -12.32
N ALA A 148 -13.52 22.55 -13.48
CA ALA A 148 -14.17 23.62 -14.25
C ALA A 148 -15.58 23.22 -14.72
N SER A 149 -15.75 21.98 -15.18
CA SER A 149 -17.04 21.45 -15.65
C SER A 149 -18.06 21.31 -14.51
N ILE A 150 -17.62 20.89 -13.31
CA ILE A 150 -18.47 20.80 -12.11
C ILE A 150 -18.89 22.18 -11.64
N ILE A 151 -17.98 23.16 -11.60
CA ILE A 151 -18.33 24.54 -11.23
C ILE A 151 -19.33 25.12 -12.23
N THR A 152 -19.14 24.84 -13.52
CA THR A 152 -20.05 25.29 -14.59
C THR A 152 -21.43 24.63 -14.47
N GLN A 153 -21.50 23.33 -14.19
CA GLN A 153 -22.77 22.63 -13.96
C GLN A 153 -23.46 23.11 -12.67
N ALA A 154 -22.70 23.28 -11.58
CA ALA A 154 -23.21 23.79 -10.32
C ALA A 154 -23.76 25.22 -10.48
N ALA A 155 -23.02 26.09 -11.17
CA ALA A 155 -23.46 27.44 -11.50
C ALA A 155 -24.71 27.43 -12.40
N LYS A 156 -24.77 26.54 -13.40
CA LYS A 156 -25.94 26.37 -14.27
C LYS A 156 -27.17 25.88 -13.50
N SER A 157 -27.01 24.94 -12.56
CA SER A 157 -28.10 24.47 -11.69
C SER A 157 -28.55 25.52 -10.68
N ALA A 158 -27.62 26.33 -10.15
CA ALA A 158 -27.95 27.44 -9.27
C ALA A 158 -28.70 28.55 -10.01
N ALA A 159 -28.26 28.91 -11.22
CA ALA A 159 -28.95 29.87 -12.08
C ALA A 159 -30.35 29.38 -12.48
N ALA A 160 -30.51 28.10 -12.83
CA ALA A 160 -31.82 27.52 -13.12
C ALA A 160 -32.75 27.53 -11.89
N SER A 161 -32.20 27.36 -10.68
CA SER A 161 -32.98 27.46 -9.42
C SER A 161 -33.39 28.89 -9.06
N MET A 162 -32.71 29.91 -9.60
CA MET A 162 -33.05 31.32 -9.40
C MET A 162 -34.00 31.90 -10.47
N VAL A 163 -34.38 31.10 -11.47
CA VAL A 163 -35.33 31.48 -12.54
C VAL A 163 -36.72 30.88 -12.31
N GLY A 164 -36.96 30.25 -11.16
CA GLY A 164 -38.22 29.58 -10.84
C GLY A 164 -39.00 30.20 -9.68
N ASP A 165 -39.40 31.46 -9.80
CA ASP A 165 -40.61 32.00 -9.14
C ASP A 165 -41.07 33.28 -9.85
N ASP A 166 -41.50 33.17 -11.12
CA ASP A 166 -42.41 34.15 -11.72
C ASP A 166 -43.39 33.42 -12.64
N ASP A 167 -44.53 33.07 -12.05
CA ASP A 167 -45.73 32.62 -12.74
C ASP A 167 -46.40 33.84 -13.39
N THR A 168 -46.13 34.09 -14.67
CA THR A 168 -47.11 34.71 -15.56
C THR A 168 -47.07 34.09 -16.95
N THR A 169 -48.18 33.42 -17.27
CA THR A 169 -48.62 32.98 -18.59
C THR A 169 -48.64 34.12 -19.63
N LEU A 170 -48.16 33.87 -20.85
CA LEU A 170 -48.93 34.02 -22.12
C LEU A 170 -48.06 33.89 -23.39
N GLU A 171 -48.53 32.97 -24.25
CA GLU A 171 -48.57 32.99 -25.73
C GLU A 171 -47.29 32.92 -26.60
N ASP A 172 -47.13 31.71 -27.15
CA ASP A 172 -47.19 31.40 -28.59
C ASP A 172 -46.10 31.94 -29.54
N ALA A 173 -45.26 31.02 -30.03
CA ALA A 173 -45.00 30.89 -31.45
C ALA A 173 -44.41 29.51 -31.76
N THR A 174 -45.28 28.64 -32.25
CA THR A 174 -44.95 27.44 -33.01
C THR A 174 -44.16 27.78 -34.28
N THR A 175 -43.05 27.10 -34.53
CA THR A 175 -42.53 26.78 -35.89
C THR A 175 -41.63 25.53 -35.73
N ALA A 176 -42.18 24.32 -35.78
CA ALA A 176 -42.26 23.45 -36.97
C ALA A 176 -40.92 23.35 -37.73
N THR A 177 -40.16 22.25 -37.75
CA THR A 177 -40.39 20.89 -38.29
C THR A 177 -39.35 20.65 -39.41
N GLU A 178 -38.74 19.47 -39.38
CA GLU A 178 -38.02 18.75 -40.47
C GLU A 178 -36.68 19.27 -41.00
N THR A 179 -35.63 18.43 -40.87
CA THR A 179 -35.23 17.43 -41.90
C THR A 179 -34.40 16.34 -41.20
N MET A 180 -34.90 15.10 -41.15
CA MET A 180 -34.51 13.95 -41.99
C MET A 180 -33.02 13.60 -41.87
N ASP A 181 -32.63 12.56 -41.12
CA ASP A 181 -32.71 11.13 -41.47
C ASP A 181 -31.75 10.78 -42.61
N GLU A 182 -30.54 10.30 -42.28
CA GLU A 182 -29.82 9.37 -43.16
C GLU A 182 -28.87 8.48 -42.35
N VAL A 183 -29.29 7.22 -42.25
CA VAL A 183 -28.52 6.03 -41.88
C VAL A 183 -27.61 5.67 -43.05
N VAL A 184 -26.29 5.58 -42.84
CA VAL A 184 -25.45 4.64 -43.59
C VAL A 184 -24.37 4.05 -42.67
N ALA A 185 -24.55 2.78 -42.36
CA ALA A 185 -23.51 1.89 -41.89
C ALA A 185 -22.67 1.44 -43.09
N GLU A 186 -21.35 1.48 -42.98
CA GLU A 186 -20.47 0.74 -43.88
C GLU A 186 -19.26 0.21 -43.11
N GLN A 187 -19.31 -1.09 -42.78
CA GLN A 187 -18.12 -1.90 -42.51
C GLN A 187 -17.47 -2.24 -43.86
N PRO A 188 -16.14 -2.13 -43.99
CA PRO A 188 -15.41 -2.90 -44.97
C PRO A 188 -14.82 -4.16 -44.32
N ASP A 189 -15.43 -5.30 -44.63
CA ASP A 189 -14.71 -6.57 -44.69
C ASP A 189 -13.59 -6.44 -45.73
N SER A 190 -12.37 -6.76 -45.34
CA SER A 190 -11.36 -7.23 -46.30
C SER A 190 -10.53 -8.33 -45.66
N GLU A 191 -10.89 -9.55 -46.02
CA GLU A 191 -10.01 -10.71 -45.99
C GLU A 191 -8.81 -10.45 -46.93
N PHE A 192 -7.60 -10.67 -46.43
CA PHE A 192 -6.55 -11.44 -47.08
C PHE A 192 -5.53 -11.92 -46.04
#